data_AF-A0A7W1SQF7-F1
#
_entry.id   AF-A0A7W1SQF7-F1
#
_cell.length_a   1.000
_cell.length_b   1.000
_cell.length_c   1.000
_cell.angle_alpha   90.00
_cell.angle_beta   90.00
_cell.angle_gamma   90.00
#
_symmetry.space_group_name_H-M   'P 1'
#
loop_
_entity.id
_entity.type
_entity.pdbx_description
1 polymer ?
#
loop_
_entity_poly.entity_id
_entity_poly.type
_entity_poly.pdbx_seq_one_letter_code
_entity_poly.pdbx_strand_id
1 'polypeptide(L)'
;MAEIDIQKKKKPIWPWILGILVIIAAIVLLGREETRDEVGETVAPITNGEAEVPEEISEYVAYIRQTEPTEEMGIHHEYTAEGLRKLASALDALVSETDTDDVEISDKRGRIEEAANYIQQDPYAGTHADTIKAAFVVASQVILALQRQNFPDLSNEAQNLHSTAQDIDAQTLTLEQQEGVKEFFEESASTLDAMARRWNENGNGTRNGDRTGYGTKK
;
A
#
# COMPACT_ATOMS: atom_id res chain seq x y z
N MET A 1 -56.86 -4.33 2.77
CA MET A 1 -55.91 -3.28 3.15
C MET A 1 -54.56 -3.74 2.65
N ALA A 2 -53.98 -3.06 1.66
CA ALA A 2 -52.69 -3.42 1.08
C ALA A 2 -51.77 -2.21 1.26
N GLU A 3 -50.71 -2.39 2.05
CA GLU A 3 -49.64 -1.42 2.22
C GLU A 3 -48.62 -1.63 1.09
N ILE A 4 -48.36 -0.57 0.33
CA ILE A 4 -47.35 -0.52 -0.72
C ILE A 4 -46.15 0.22 -0.14
N ASP A 5 -45.03 -0.47 -0.01
CA ASP A 5 -43.77 0.09 0.46
C ASP A 5 -43.03 0.77 -0.72
N ILE A 6 -42.68 2.06 -0.57
CA ILE A 6 -42.05 2.87 -1.62
C ILE A 6 -40.57 3.05 -1.28
N GLN A 7 -39.71 2.29 -1.96
CA GLN A 7 -38.27 2.49 -1.88
C GLN A 7 -37.82 3.75 -2.64
N LYS A 8 -37.06 4.63 -1.99
CA LYS A 8 -36.48 5.84 -2.58
C LYS A 8 -35.29 5.49 -3.47
N LYS A 9 -35.36 5.83 -4.76
CA LYS A 9 -34.23 5.69 -5.71
C LYS A 9 -33.11 6.67 -5.38
N LYS A 10 -31.87 6.18 -5.25
CA LYS A 10 -30.65 6.99 -5.15
C LYS A 10 -30.40 7.71 -6.50
N LYS A 11 -29.94 8.97 -6.44
CA LYS A 11 -29.71 9.80 -7.63
C LYS A 11 -28.52 9.26 -8.43
N PRO A 12 -28.60 9.19 -9.77
CA PRO A 12 -27.49 8.71 -10.59
C PRO A 12 -26.34 9.75 -10.59
N ILE A 13 -25.19 9.35 -10.04
CA ILE A 13 -23.93 10.11 -10.00
C ILE A 13 -23.24 10.15 -11.37
N TRP A 14 -23.75 9.34 -12.31
CA TRP A 14 -23.22 9.11 -13.65
C TRP A 14 -22.89 10.34 -14.51
N PRO A 15 -23.57 11.51 -14.41
CA PRO A 15 -23.24 12.64 -15.28
C PRO A 15 -21.89 13.30 -14.98
N TRP A 16 -21.38 13.21 -13.75
CA TRP A 16 -20.19 13.98 -13.33
C TRP A 16 -18.88 13.27 -13.69
N ILE A 17 -18.90 11.94 -13.74
CA ILE A 17 -17.73 11.10 -14.04
C ILE A 17 -17.27 11.28 -15.50
N LEU A 18 -18.21 11.43 -16.44
CA LEU A 18 -17.89 11.73 -17.84
C LEU A 18 -17.17 13.08 -18.02
N GLY A 19 -17.48 14.07 -17.17
CA GLY A 19 -16.83 15.39 -17.23
C GLY A 19 -15.34 15.33 -16.85
N ILE A 20 -15.00 14.52 -15.84
CA ILE A 20 -13.62 14.39 -15.35
C ILE A 20 -12.75 13.64 -16.38
N LEU A 21 -13.30 12.60 -17.02
CA LEU A 21 -12.59 11.81 -18.03
C LEU A 21 -12.15 12.64 -19.25
N VAL A 22 -12.98 13.59 -19.68
CA VAL A 22 -12.66 14.50 -20.80
C VAL A 22 -11.54 15.47 -20.42
N ILE A 23 -11.48 15.91 -19.16
CA ILE A 23 -10.43 16.82 -18.67
C ILE A 23 -9.07 16.09 -18.61
N ILE A 24 -9.05 14.84 -18.15
CA ILE A 24 -7.83 14.02 -18.11
C ILE A 24 -7.31 13.76 -19.54
N ALA A 25 -8.19 13.44 -20.49
CA ALA A 25 -7.79 13.24 -21.89
C ALA A 25 -7.18 14.51 -22.52
N ALA A 26 -7.66 15.70 -22.15
CA ALA A 26 -7.10 16.97 -22.63
C ALA A 26 -5.69 17.24 -22.07
N ILE A 27 -5.41 16.85 -20.83
CA ILE A 27 -4.09 17.03 -20.20
C ILE A 27 -3.04 16.13 -20.87
N VAL A 28 -3.39 14.88 -21.17
CA VAL A 28 -2.48 13.93 -21.84
C VAL A 28 -2.13 14.37 -23.26
N LEU A 29 -3.07 14.98 -23.99
CA LEU A 29 -2.84 15.47 -25.35
C LEU A 29 -1.95 16.72 -25.41
N LEU A 30 -1.90 17.54 -24.34
CA LEU A 30 -1.11 18.77 -24.29
C LEU A 30 0.32 18.57 -23.75
N GLY A 31 0.61 17.45 -23.08
CA GLY A 31 1.90 17.20 -22.43
C GLY A 31 2.95 16.46 -23.27
N ARG A 32 2.72 16.24 -24.57
CA ARG A 32 3.61 15.42 -25.42
C ARG A 32 4.71 16.28 -26.07
N GLU A 33 5.71 16.67 -25.27
CA GLU A 33 6.99 17.20 -25.80
C GLU A 33 7.92 16.03 -26.19
N GLU A 34 8.49 16.14 -27.39
CA GLU A 34 9.34 15.15 -28.05
C GLU A 34 10.80 15.38 -27.66
N THR A 35 11.38 14.50 -26.83
CA THR A 35 12.80 14.55 -26.49
C THR A 35 13.63 13.71 -27.46
N ARG A 36 14.49 14.41 -28.19
CA ARG A 36 15.56 13.90 -29.06
C ARG A 36 16.61 13.11 -28.27
N ASP A 37 17.07 12.02 -28.88
CA ASP A 37 18.24 11.25 -28.45
C ASP A 37 19.55 12.03 -28.63
N GLU A 38 20.38 12.09 -27.59
CA GLU A 38 21.79 12.44 -27.69
C GLU A 38 22.63 11.48 -26.84
N VAL A 39 23.53 10.76 -27.50
CA VAL A 39 24.48 9.80 -26.92
C VAL A 39 25.77 10.54 -26.55
N GLY A 40 26.22 10.44 -25.29
CA GLY A 40 27.58 10.83 -24.94
C GLY A 40 27.91 10.90 -23.46
N GLU A 41 28.83 10.02 -23.06
CA GLU A 41 29.72 10.11 -21.88
C GLU A 41 29.18 9.61 -20.52
N THR A 42 29.65 8.42 -20.13
CA THR A 42 29.47 7.84 -18.80
C THR A 42 30.27 8.64 -17.76
N VAL A 43 29.65 9.71 -17.26
CA VAL A 43 30.01 10.30 -15.98
C VAL A 43 29.38 9.40 -14.91
N ALA A 44 30.19 8.84 -14.00
CA ALA A 44 29.67 8.07 -12.88
C ALA A 44 28.60 8.89 -12.14
N PRO A 45 27.41 8.35 -11.86
CA PRO A 45 26.38 9.10 -11.18
C PRO A 45 26.91 9.50 -9.80
N ILE A 46 27.00 10.81 -9.57
CA ILE A 46 27.08 11.37 -8.23
C ILE A 46 25.75 10.98 -7.60
N THR A 47 25.76 9.94 -6.77
CA THR A 47 24.61 9.57 -5.95
C THR A 47 24.42 10.70 -4.94
N ASN A 48 23.65 11.72 -5.33
CA ASN A 48 23.05 12.62 -4.37
C ASN A 48 22.35 11.73 -3.35
N GLY A 49 22.64 11.91 -2.06
CA GLY A 49 22.20 11.05 -0.96
C GLY A 49 20.68 10.97 -0.87
N GLU A 50 20.10 10.12 -1.69
CA GLU A 50 18.72 9.69 -1.57
C GLU A 50 18.65 8.83 -0.32
N ALA A 51 17.77 9.20 0.59
CA ALA A 51 17.52 8.48 1.82
C ALA A 51 17.33 6.98 1.52
N GLU A 52 18.17 6.13 2.11
CA GLU A 52 18.16 4.70 1.88
C GLU A 52 16.91 4.07 2.53
N VAL A 53 15.85 3.89 1.74
CA VAL A 53 14.61 3.24 2.18
C VAL A 53 14.89 1.74 2.38
N PRO A 54 14.37 1.11 3.46
CA PRO A 54 14.50 -0.34 3.65
C PRO A 54 14.08 -1.13 2.40
N GLU A 55 14.80 -2.23 2.13
CA GLU A 55 14.63 -3.05 0.93
C GLU A 55 13.18 -3.55 0.80
N GLU A 56 12.59 -4.04 1.89
CA GLU A 56 11.23 -4.59 1.92
C GLU A 56 10.17 -3.53 1.58
N ILE A 57 10.40 -2.27 2.00
CA ILE A 57 9.51 -1.15 1.66
C ILE A 57 9.67 -0.82 0.17
N SER A 58 10.90 -0.79 -0.33
CA SER A 58 11.20 -0.55 -1.74
C SER A 58 10.59 -1.62 -2.65
N GLU A 59 10.71 -2.89 -2.28
CA GLU A 59 10.11 -4.03 -2.99
C GLU A 59 8.58 -3.95 -3.00
N TYR A 60 7.97 -3.62 -1.87
CA TYR A 60 6.52 -3.45 -1.79
C TYR A 60 6.03 -2.31 -2.70
N VAL A 61 6.68 -1.14 -2.63
CA VAL A 61 6.36 0.00 -3.49
C VAL A 61 6.56 -0.34 -4.97
N ALA A 62 7.66 -1.01 -5.29
CA ALA A 62 7.98 -1.44 -6.64
C ALA A 62 6.92 -2.40 -7.20
N TYR A 63 6.48 -3.36 -6.39
CA TYR A 63 5.42 -4.30 -6.74
C TYR A 63 4.10 -3.58 -7.03
N ILE A 64 3.63 -2.70 -6.13
CA ILE A 64 2.37 -1.97 -6.32
C ILE A 64 2.40 -1.06 -7.54
N ARG A 65 3.53 -0.43 -7.86
CA ARG A 65 3.65 0.46 -9.03
C ARG A 65 3.76 -0.25 -10.37
N GLN A 66 4.32 -1.46 -10.39
CA GLN A 66 4.60 -2.18 -11.64
C GLN A 66 3.52 -3.19 -11.98
N THR A 67 2.72 -3.60 -11.01
CA THR A 67 1.71 -4.63 -11.19
C THR A 67 0.32 -4.03 -11.36
N GLU A 68 -0.29 -4.28 -12.52
CA GLU A 68 -1.67 -3.89 -12.77
C GLU A 68 -2.65 -4.93 -12.23
N PRO A 69 -3.66 -4.53 -11.44
CA PRO A 69 -4.54 -5.48 -10.78
C PRO A 69 -5.48 -6.24 -11.74
N THR A 70 -5.68 -5.76 -12.96
CA THR A 70 -6.74 -6.26 -13.86
C THR A 70 -6.42 -7.61 -14.50
N GLU A 71 -5.15 -7.93 -14.75
CA GLU A 71 -4.74 -9.28 -15.17
C GLU A 71 -4.41 -10.19 -13.97
N GLU A 72 -3.91 -9.63 -12.86
CA GLU A 72 -3.33 -10.41 -11.75
C GLU A 72 -4.23 -10.59 -10.52
N MET A 73 -5.29 -9.78 -10.32
CA MET A 73 -6.36 -10.09 -9.37
C MET A 73 -7.37 -11.08 -9.95
N GLY A 74 -7.04 -11.81 -11.00
CA GLY A 74 -7.88 -12.90 -11.49
C GLY A 74 -8.29 -13.88 -10.38
N ILE A 75 -9.03 -14.92 -10.75
CA ILE A 75 -9.61 -15.89 -9.81
C ILE A 75 -8.62 -16.38 -8.73
N HIS A 76 -7.32 -16.43 -9.02
CA HIS A 76 -6.27 -16.88 -8.11
C HIS A 76 -5.84 -15.88 -7.02
N HIS A 77 -6.35 -14.64 -7.06
CA HIS A 77 -6.04 -13.58 -6.09
C HIS A 77 -4.54 -13.37 -5.84
N GLU A 78 -3.70 -13.66 -6.82
CA GLU A 78 -2.24 -13.65 -6.67
C GLU A 78 -1.75 -12.23 -6.37
N TYR A 79 -2.31 -11.24 -7.07
CA TYR A 79 -2.01 -9.84 -6.81
C TYR A 79 -2.25 -9.47 -5.34
N THR A 80 -3.42 -9.83 -4.80
CA THR A 80 -3.84 -9.45 -3.45
C THR A 80 -3.06 -10.24 -2.40
N ALA A 81 -2.83 -11.54 -2.61
CA ALA A 81 -2.07 -12.37 -1.68
C ALA A 81 -0.62 -11.89 -1.58
N GLU A 82 0.04 -11.67 -2.71
CA GLU A 82 1.43 -11.18 -2.72
C GLU A 82 1.52 -9.74 -2.19
N GLY A 83 0.56 -8.88 -2.52
CA GLY A 83 0.46 -7.53 -1.96
C GLY A 83 0.38 -7.53 -0.43
N LEU A 84 -0.42 -8.42 0.16
CA LEU A 84 -0.52 -8.57 1.61
C LEU A 84 0.79 -9.08 2.24
N ARG A 85 1.49 -10.03 1.61
CA ARG A 85 2.79 -10.53 2.11
C ARG A 85 3.86 -9.45 2.09
N LYS A 86 3.96 -8.73 0.98
CA LYS A 86 4.91 -7.62 0.84
C LYS A 86 4.58 -6.49 1.81
N LEU A 87 3.30 -6.17 2.00
CA LEU A 87 2.86 -5.22 3.02
C LEU A 87 3.27 -5.66 4.43
N ALA A 88 3.07 -6.92 4.80
CA ALA A 88 3.49 -7.45 6.11
C ALA A 88 5.01 -7.36 6.32
N SER A 89 5.80 -7.57 5.26
CA SER A 89 7.25 -7.44 5.26
C SER A 89 7.71 -5.99 5.37
N ALA A 90 7.09 -5.08 4.60
CA ALA A 90 7.36 -3.64 4.66
C ALA A 90 7.03 -3.05 6.05
N LEU A 91 5.95 -3.51 6.69
CA LEU A 91 5.62 -3.15 8.07
C LEU A 91 6.68 -3.66 9.05
N ASP A 92 7.20 -4.88 8.87
CA ASP A 92 8.28 -5.41 9.72
C ASP A 92 9.53 -4.54 9.67
N ALA A 93 9.94 -4.18 8.45
CA ALA A 93 11.12 -3.37 8.20
C ALA A 93 10.98 -2.00 8.88
N LEU A 94 9.82 -1.34 8.73
CA LEU A 94 9.59 -0.04 9.34
C LEU A 94 9.53 -0.10 10.87
N VAL A 95 8.93 -1.15 11.44
CA VAL A 95 8.87 -1.37 12.89
C VAL A 95 10.28 -1.56 13.47
N SER A 96 11.08 -2.41 12.80
CA SER A 96 12.47 -2.68 13.16
C SER A 96 13.33 -1.42 13.08
N GLU A 97 13.09 -0.58 12.07
CA GLU A 97 13.85 0.64 11.83
C GLU A 97 13.49 1.75 12.84
N THR A 98 12.23 1.79 13.30
CA THR A 98 11.75 2.80 14.25
C THR A 98 11.98 2.45 15.73
N ASP A 99 12.64 1.33 16.03
CA ASP A 99 12.82 0.78 17.39
C ASP A 99 11.47 0.64 18.13
N THR A 100 10.40 0.33 17.38
CA THR A 100 9.06 0.17 17.91
C THR A 100 8.85 -1.30 18.31
N ASP A 101 9.24 -1.67 19.53
CA ASP A 101 8.93 -2.99 20.08
C ASP A 101 7.47 -3.02 20.54
N ASP A 102 6.58 -3.62 19.74
CA ASP A 102 5.19 -3.84 20.10
C ASP A 102 4.76 -5.27 19.71
N VAL A 103 4.52 -6.09 20.73
CA VAL A 103 4.01 -7.47 20.58
C VAL A 103 2.69 -7.47 19.80
N GLU A 104 1.85 -6.44 19.98
CA GLU A 104 0.60 -6.33 19.22
C GLU A 104 0.85 -6.09 17.73
N ILE A 105 1.94 -5.41 17.36
CA ILE A 105 2.29 -5.21 15.94
C ILE A 105 2.75 -6.53 15.31
N SER A 106 3.53 -7.35 16.03
CA SER A 106 3.93 -8.68 15.55
C SER A 106 2.72 -9.60 15.32
N ASP A 107 1.79 -9.66 16.27
CA ASP A 107 0.55 -10.44 16.13
C ASP A 107 -0.30 -9.94 14.95
N LYS A 108 -0.40 -8.61 14.77
CA LYS A 108 -1.12 -7.99 13.65
C LYS A 108 -0.51 -8.35 12.30
N ARG A 109 0.83 -8.40 12.21
CA ARG A 109 1.52 -8.86 10.99
C ARG A 109 1.23 -10.31 10.67
N GLY A 110 1.28 -11.20 11.65
CA GLY A 110 0.93 -12.61 11.47
C GLY A 110 -0.48 -12.79 10.88
N ARG A 111 -1.45 -11.98 11.33
CA ARG A 111 -2.82 -11.99 10.78
C ARG A 111 -2.90 -11.55 9.31
N ILE A 112 -2.03 -10.63 8.87
CA ILE A 112 -1.97 -10.20 7.47
C ILE A 112 -1.41 -11.34 6.61
N GLU A 113 -0.37 -12.04 7.08
CA GLU A 113 0.20 -13.20 6.39
C GLU A 113 -0.77 -14.39 6.32
N GLU A 114 -1.50 -14.65 7.42
CA GLU A 114 -2.56 -15.67 7.45
C GLU A 114 -3.65 -15.37 6.42
N ALA A 115 -4.08 -14.11 6.32
CA ALA A 115 -5.04 -13.68 5.32
C ALA A 115 -4.52 -13.90 3.89
N ALA A 116 -3.27 -13.54 3.60
CA ALA A 116 -2.63 -13.78 2.31
C ALA A 116 -2.60 -15.27 1.93
N ASN A 117 -2.27 -16.12 2.91
CA ASN A 117 -2.22 -17.56 2.72
C ASN A 117 -3.61 -18.15 2.50
N TYR A 118 -4.62 -17.67 3.22
CA TYR A 118 -6.01 -18.12 3.09
C TYR A 118 -6.55 -17.83 1.68
N ILE A 119 -6.42 -16.58 1.21
CA ILE A 119 -7.00 -16.18 -0.08
C ILE A 119 -6.35 -16.84 -1.29
N GLN A 120 -5.09 -17.28 -1.16
CA GLN A 120 -4.40 -18.01 -2.23
C GLN A 120 -4.73 -19.51 -2.24
N GLN A 121 -5.08 -20.09 -1.09
CA GLN A 121 -5.36 -21.53 -0.97
C GLN A 121 -6.74 -21.92 -1.53
N ASP A 122 -7.75 -21.08 -1.34
CA ASP A 122 -9.11 -21.34 -1.83
C ASP A 122 -9.63 -20.22 -2.74
N PRO A 123 -9.13 -20.10 -3.97
CA PRO A 123 -9.46 -18.99 -4.89
C PRO A 123 -10.95 -18.79 -5.19
N TYR A 124 -11.81 -19.76 -4.86
CA TYR A 124 -13.26 -19.69 -5.12
C TYR A 124 -14.10 -19.37 -3.88
N ALA A 125 -13.48 -19.13 -2.73
CA ALA A 125 -14.23 -18.82 -1.52
C ALA A 125 -14.91 -17.44 -1.63
N GLY A 126 -16.23 -17.41 -1.41
CA GLY A 126 -17.01 -16.17 -1.38
C GLY A 126 -16.71 -15.26 -0.18
N THR A 127 -15.82 -15.67 0.73
CA THR A 127 -15.46 -14.93 1.96
C THR A 127 -14.14 -14.18 1.87
N HIS A 128 -13.52 -14.14 0.68
CA HIS A 128 -12.26 -13.42 0.48
C HIS A 128 -12.35 -11.93 0.77
N ALA A 129 -13.45 -11.28 0.38
CA ALA A 129 -13.63 -9.85 0.62
C ALA A 129 -13.63 -9.50 2.12
N ASP A 130 -14.26 -10.34 2.95
CA ASP A 130 -14.21 -10.18 4.42
C ASP A 130 -12.78 -10.35 4.96
N THR A 131 -12.07 -11.37 4.48
CA THR A 131 -10.69 -11.65 4.89
C THR A 131 -9.74 -10.52 4.49
N ILE A 132 -9.87 -10.01 3.26
CA ILE A 132 -9.07 -8.90 2.73
C ILE A 132 -9.37 -7.62 3.51
N LYS A 133 -10.66 -7.30 3.73
CA LYS A 133 -11.06 -6.15 4.55
C LYS A 133 -10.44 -6.23 5.94
N ALA A 134 -10.53 -7.39 6.60
CA ALA A 134 -9.96 -7.59 7.93
C ALA A 134 -8.44 -7.35 7.94
N ALA A 135 -7.72 -7.86 6.93
CA ALA A 135 -6.28 -7.65 6.79
C ALA A 135 -5.94 -6.17 6.56
N PHE A 136 -6.68 -5.46 5.69
CA PHE A 136 -6.48 -4.03 5.42
C PHE A 136 -6.74 -3.16 6.66
N VAL A 137 -7.78 -3.46 7.41
CA VAL A 137 -8.07 -2.77 8.68
C VAL A 137 -6.96 -3.02 9.70
N VAL A 138 -6.44 -4.24 9.80
CA VAL A 138 -5.32 -4.56 10.68
C VAL A 138 -4.05 -3.81 10.26
N ALA A 139 -3.70 -3.82 8.98
CA ALA A 139 -2.53 -3.11 8.45
C ALA A 139 -2.61 -1.59 8.67
N SER A 140 -3.75 -0.96 8.36
CA SER A 140 -3.94 0.47 8.58
C SER A 140 -3.86 0.87 10.06
N GLN A 141 -4.27 -0.02 10.99
CA GLN A 141 -4.08 0.22 12.42
C GLN A 141 -2.61 0.19 12.84
N VAL A 142 -1.79 -0.70 12.26
CA VAL A 142 -0.34 -0.72 12.50
C VAL A 142 0.28 0.59 11.99
N ILE A 143 -0.07 0.98 10.76
CA ILE A 143 0.41 2.24 10.16
C ILE A 143 0.02 3.44 11.01
N LEU A 144 -1.22 3.50 11.52
CA LEU A 144 -1.66 4.55 12.44
C LEU A 144 -0.89 4.58 13.76
N ALA A 145 -0.54 3.42 14.31
CA ALA A 145 0.25 3.34 15.53
C ALA A 145 1.66 3.91 15.31
N LEU A 146 2.35 3.43 14.26
CA LEU A 146 3.66 3.93 13.85
C LEU A 146 3.63 5.43 13.54
N GLN A 147 2.60 5.88 12.82
CA GLN A 147 2.39 7.28 12.47
C GLN A 147 2.32 8.17 13.72
N ARG A 148 1.46 7.82 14.69
CA ARG A 148 1.27 8.65 15.89
C ARG A 148 2.54 8.75 16.74
N GLN A 149 3.34 7.69 16.76
CA GLN A 149 4.55 7.63 17.56
C GLN A 149 5.72 8.36 16.90
N ASN A 150 5.93 8.15 15.60
CA ASN A 150 7.17 8.52 14.92
C ASN A 150 6.98 9.54 13.78
N PHE A 151 5.77 9.68 13.23
CA PHE A 151 5.50 10.47 12.02
C PHE A 151 4.22 11.35 12.16
N PRO A 152 4.15 12.24 13.16
CA PRO A 152 2.93 13.00 13.46
C PRO A 152 2.43 13.88 12.30
N ASP A 153 3.31 14.27 11.38
CA ASP A 153 3.00 15.06 10.18
C ASP A 153 2.28 14.27 9.08
N LEU A 154 2.36 12.93 9.09
CA LEU A 154 1.68 12.04 8.14
C LEU A 154 0.27 11.59 8.62
N SER A 155 -0.36 12.37 9.50
CA SER A 155 -1.65 11.99 10.10
C SER A 155 -2.78 11.93 9.09
N ASN A 156 -2.73 12.71 8.00
CA ASN A 156 -3.81 12.71 7.01
C ASN A 156 -3.71 11.46 6.13
N GLU A 157 -2.51 11.14 5.67
CA GLU A 157 -2.18 9.98 4.84
C GLU A 157 -2.58 8.69 5.55
N ALA A 158 -2.19 8.52 6.81
CA ALA A 158 -2.54 7.32 7.58
C ALA A 158 -4.04 7.20 7.87
N GLN A 159 -4.76 8.33 8.06
CA GLN A 159 -6.21 8.31 8.29
C GLN A 159 -7.02 8.09 7.02
N ASN A 160 -6.55 8.60 5.88
CA ASN A 160 -7.13 8.30 4.57
C ASN A 160 -7.00 6.80 4.29
N LEU A 161 -5.81 6.24 4.44
CA LEU A 161 -5.58 4.81 4.29
C LEU A 161 -6.50 3.95 5.17
N HIS A 162 -6.71 4.37 6.42
CA HIS A 162 -7.63 3.67 7.32
C HIS A 162 -9.09 3.75 6.83
N SER A 163 -9.49 4.88 6.25
CA SER A 163 -10.84 5.06 5.68
C SER A 163 -11.01 4.18 4.44
N THR A 164 -10.03 4.14 3.54
CA THR A 164 -9.99 3.26 2.36
C THR A 164 -10.12 1.79 2.75
N ALA A 165 -9.47 1.35 3.84
CA ALA A 165 -9.63 0.01 4.38
C ALA A 165 -11.06 -0.28 4.87
N GLN A 166 -11.73 0.72 5.47
CA GLN A 166 -13.10 0.60 5.97
C GLN A 166 -14.14 0.56 4.84
N ASP A 167 -13.84 1.22 3.72
CA ASP A 167 -14.71 1.36 2.56
C ASP A 167 -14.82 0.08 1.72
N ILE A 168 -13.86 -0.85 1.85
CA ILE A 168 -13.99 -2.21 1.29
C ILE A 168 -15.26 -2.86 1.83
N ASP A 169 -16.12 -3.37 0.96
CA ASP A 169 -17.35 -4.04 1.36
C ASP A 169 -17.13 -5.55 1.45
N ALA A 170 -17.18 -6.10 2.68
CA ALA A 170 -17.03 -7.52 2.93
C ALA A 170 -18.13 -8.39 2.27
N GLN A 171 -19.24 -7.79 1.84
CA GLN A 171 -20.36 -8.48 1.19
C GLN A 171 -20.32 -8.41 -0.35
N THR A 172 -19.39 -7.61 -0.90
CA THR A 172 -19.18 -7.49 -2.35
C THR A 172 -18.00 -8.38 -2.74
N LEU A 173 -18.06 -9.06 -3.89
CA LEU A 173 -16.93 -9.89 -4.32
C LEU A 173 -15.68 -9.03 -4.56
N THR A 174 -14.50 -9.52 -4.19
CA THR A 174 -13.23 -8.79 -4.39
C THR A 174 -13.04 -8.37 -5.85
N LEU A 175 -13.45 -9.22 -6.80
CA LEU A 175 -13.39 -8.95 -8.24
C LEU A 175 -14.35 -7.83 -8.71
N GLU A 176 -15.32 -7.43 -7.89
CA GLU A 176 -16.25 -6.34 -8.20
C GLU A 176 -15.80 -5.00 -7.57
N GLN A 177 -14.82 -5.04 -6.67
CA GLN A 177 -14.28 -3.87 -5.96
C GLN A 177 -12.75 -3.76 -6.12
N GLN A 178 -12.26 -4.19 -7.29
CA GLN A 178 -10.85 -4.20 -7.69
C GLN A 178 -10.16 -2.85 -7.48
N GLU A 179 -10.85 -1.76 -7.81
CA GLU A 179 -10.35 -0.40 -7.68
C GLU A 179 -10.07 -0.03 -6.22
N GLY A 180 -10.98 -0.35 -5.29
CA GLY A 180 -10.75 -0.09 -3.86
C GLY A 180 -9.61 -0.93 -3.27
N VAL A 181 -9.44 -2.16 -3.75
CA VAL A 181 -8.29 -3.01 -3.37
C VAL A 181 -6.97 -2.40 -3.86
N LYS A 182 -6.94 -1.92 -5.11
CA LYS A 182 -5.79 -1.20 -5.70
C LYS A 182 -5.47 0.05 -4.89
N GLU A 183 -6.47 0.88 -4.65
CA GLU A 183 -6.35 2.16 -3.94
C GLU A 183 -5.75 1.96 -2.55
N PHE A 184 -6.22 0.96 -1.79
CA PHE A 184 -5.63 0.64 -0.49
C PHE A 184 -4.13 0.32 -0.58
N PHE A 185 -3.73 -0.50 -1.55
CA PHE A 185 -2.32 -0.86 -1.72
C PHE A 185 -1.46 0.33 -2.17
N GLU A 186 -1.98 1.18 -3.07
CA GLU A 186 -1.29 2.40 -3.52
C GLU A 186 -1.11 3.41 -2.38
N GLU A 187 -2.16 3.65 -1.59
CA GLU A 187 -2.09 4.55 -0.44
C GLU A 187 -1.15 4.04 0.65
N SER A 188 -1.16 2.72 0.92
CA SER A 188 -0.24 2.14 1.91
C SER A 188 1.20 2.15 1.43
N ALA A 189 1.47 1.85 0.16
CA ALA A 189 2.81 1.95 -0.42
C ALA A 189 3.34 3.39 -0.34
N SER A 190 2.52 4.37 -0.72
CA SER A 190 2.85 5.79 -0.61
C SER A 190 3.13 6.21 0.84
N THR A 191 2.28 5.79 1.77
CA THR A 191 2.42 6.14 3.20
C THR A 191 3.69 5.54 3.80
N LEU A 192 4.00 4.26 3.50
CA LEU A 192 5.20 3.60 4.02
C LEU A 192 6.49 4.18 3.42
N ASP A 193 6.51 4.49 2.12
CA ASP A 193 7.62 5.19 1.47
C ASP A 193 7.87 6.56 2.12
N ALA A 194 6.80 7.33 2.38
CA ALA A 194 6.89 8.61 3.07
C ALA A 194 7.45 8.47 4.49
N MET A 195 6.97 7.51 5.27
CA MET A 195 7.48 7.24 6.62
C MET A 195 8.96 6.87 6.61
N ALA A 196 9.38 5.97 5.73
CA ALA A 196 10.77 5.54 5.63
C ALA A 196 11.70 6.70 5.24
N ARG A 197 11.34 7.48 4.23
CA ARG A 197 12.10 8.67 3.84
C ARG A 197 12.19 9.68 4.98
N ARG A 198 11.09 9.91 5.70
CA ARG A 198 11.05 10.85 6.82
C ARG A 198 11.93 10.41 7.99
N TRP A 199 11.95 9.10 8.28
CA TRP A 199 12.82 8.54 9.30
C TRP A 199 14.30 8.80 9.00
N ASN A 200 14.69 8.60 7.74
CA ASN A 200 16.05 8.82 7.26
C ASN A 200 16.43 10.31 7.23
N GLU A 201 15.53 11.18 6.78
CA GLU A 201 15.73 12.65 6.79
C GLU A 201 15.99 13.18 8.20
N ASN A 202 15.38 12.58 9.22
CA ASN A 202 15.58 12.94 10.62
C ASN A 202 16.92 12.45 11.20
N GLY A 203 17.76 11.79 10.40
CA GLY A 203 19.08 11.27 10.81
C GLY A 203 19.00 9.97 11.61
N ASN A 204 17.84 9.34 11.70
CA ASN A 204 17.64 8.13 12.50
C ASN A 204 18.06 6.84 11.78
N GLY A 205 18.13 6.84 10.45
CA GLY A 205 18.38 5.66 9.60
C GLY A 205 19.82 5.12 9.53
N THR A 206 20.78 5.65 10.29
CA THR A 206 22.22 5.35 10.11
C THR A 206 22.77 4.19 10.95
N ARG A 207 21.94 3.31 11.54
CA ARG A 207 22.41 2.35 12.55
C ARG A 207 22.71 0.91 12.11
N ASN A 208 22.40 0.48 10.89
CA ASN A 208 22.55 -0.95 10.53
C ASN A 208 23.77 -1.34 9.67
N GLY A 209 24.81 -0.49 9.59
CA GLY A 209 26.05 -0.82 8.87
C GLY A 209 27.11 -1.59 9.67
N ASP A 210 27.02 -1.69 11.00
CA ASP A 210 28.19 -2.02 11.85
C ASP A 210 28.00 -3.26 12.76
N ARG A 211 27.28 -4.29 12.29
CA ARG A 211 27.14 -5.58 13.00
C ARG A 211 28.10 -6.68 12.50
N THR A 212 29.32 -6.34 12.09
CA THR A 212 30.40 -7.32 11.85
C THR A 212 31.65 -7.09 12.71
N GLY A 213 31.46 -6.78 13.99
CA GLY A 213 32.55 -6.75 14.98
C GLY A 213 32.61 -8.03 15.81
N TYR A 214 33.09 -9.14 15.25
CA TYR A 214 33.37 -10.36 16.00
C TYR A 214 34.34 -10.07 17.15
N GLY A 215 33.89 -10.39 18.37
CA GLY A 215 34.73 -10.38 19.55
C GLY A 215 35.85 -11.41 19.45
N THR A 216 37.09 -10.95 19.37
CA THR A 216 38.24 -11.74 19.81
C THR A 216 38.61 -11.30 21.22
N LYS A 217 38.19 -12.10 22.22
CA LYS A 217 38.81 -12.08 23.54
C LYS A 217 40.24 -12.66 23.41
N LYS A 218 41.22 -11.94 23.92
CA LYS A 218 42.50 -12.50 24.38
C LYS A 218 42.56 -12.38 25.89
#